data_AF-A0AAU9DBH4-F1
#
_entry.id   AF-A0AAU9DBH4-F1
#
_cell.length_a   1.000
_cell.length_b   1.000
_cell.length_c   1.000
_cell.angle_alpha   90.00
_cell.angle_beta   90.00
_cell.angle_gamma   90.00
#
_symmetry.space_group_name_H-M   'P 1'
#
loop_
_entity.id
_entity.type
_entity.pdbx_description
1 polymer ?
#
loop_
_entity_poly.entity_id
_entity_poly.type
_entity_poly.pdbx_seq_one_letter_code
_entity_poly.pdbx_strand_id
1 'polypeptide(L)'
;MASDYQKKAQEYDDIYNGLIGQSSSAGKEKADPELLPYFSRAITAVEKEVDGINTHNWRKALKQENILIDQVMKIDQTEPTGISWATKKAQDKNKFYLSHDIKPDSSVYGVSALYFMRQISPFVFSVYGFLFFVFLFYDLFIREVERNNKSWLKTLPFLYQKIELSKLIVGLLLMIITTFVVILAAFLTGLVLTGHLGSLNYPMKFTYRGSTLASLPFYQYCLLSWMLLFVGVFIFLLIVLGLSKLRLKSEKVLLVGVIGSVVISQVSKMLRTYSFINSQDTVIKIFKHNSVNQAFVILGGVSLLIILILLLSRKLLESKKPAKSIKI
;
A
#
# COMPACT_ATOMS: atom_id res chain seq x y z
N MET A 1 -29.07 -4.50 9.31
CA MET A 1 -29.64 -3.76 8.16
C MET A 1 -30.42 -2.55 8.63
N ALA A 2 -31.57 -2.69 9.30
CA ALA A 2 -32.42 -1.55 9.69
C ALA A 2 -31.71 -0.44 10.51
N SER A 3 -30.83 -0.82 11.45
CA SER A 3 -30.06 0.11 12.31
C SER A 3 -29.16 1.10 11.56
N ASP A 4 -28.58 0.71 10.42
CA ASP A 4 -27.62 1.55 9.70
C ASP A 4 -28.30 2.46 8.67
N TYR A 5 -29.46 2.02 8.16
CA TYR A 5 -30.37 2.91 7.42
C TYR A 5 -30.91 3.99 8.34
N GLN A 6 -31.23 3.65 9.58
CA GLN A 6 -31.59 4.66 10.58
C GLN A 6 -30.44 5.64 10.81
N LYS A 7 -29.19 5.19 10.87
CA LYS A 7 -28.04 6.09 11.04
C LYS A 7 -27.80 7.00 9.84
N LYS A 8 -27.86 6.49 8.61
CA LYS A 8 -27.72 7.32 7.39
C LYS A 8 -28.93 8.24 7.20
N ALA A 9 -30.15 7.76 7.47
CA ALA A 9 -31.36 8.57 7.44
C ALA A 9 -31.28 9.68 8.49
N GLN A 10 -30.75 9.37 9.68
CA GLN A 10 -30.50 10.35 10.73
C GLN A 10 -29.41 11.34 10.33
N GLU A 11 -28.36 10.93 9.63
CA GLU A 11 -27.35 11.84 9.06
C GLU A 11 -27.96 12.76 7.97
N TYR A 12 -28.87 12.24 7.13
CA TYR A 12 -29.62 13.06 6.18
C TYR A 12 -30.63 13.98 6.86
N ASP A 13 -31.30 13.52 7.92
CA ASP A 13 -32.17 14.34 8.75
C ASP A 13 -31.36 15.42 9.46
N ASP A 14 -30.15 15.13 9.93
CA ASP A 14 -29.25 16.10 10.56
C ASP A 14 -28.71 17.10 9.53
N ILE A 15 -28.41 16.68 8.30
CA ILE A 15 -28.05 17.58 7.19
C ILE A 15 -29.26 18.46 6.82
N TYR A 16 -30.45 17.86 6.70
CA TYR A 16 -31.70 18.57 6.40
C TYR A 16 -32.04 19.58 7.50
N ASN A 17 -31.99 19.15 8.76
CA ASN A 17 -32.20 19.98 9.95
C ASN A 17 -31.06 20.97 10.15
N GLY A 18 -29.84 20.70 9.66
CA GLY A 18 -28.73 21.64 9.64
C GLY A 18 -28.94 22.74 8.60
N LEU A 19 -29.38 22.38 7.39
CA LEU A 19 -29.73 23.31 6.32
C LEU A 19 -30.95 24.17 6.70
N ILE A 20 -31.93 23.61 7.42
CA ILE A 20 -33.09 24.33 7.94
C ILE A 20 -32.77 25.08 9.25
N GLY A 21 -31.90 24.52 10.09
CA GLY A 21 -31.55 25.06 11.40
C GLY A 21 -30.55 26.22 11.33
N GLN A 22 -29.64 26.22 10.35
CA GLN A 22 -28.82 27.39 10.04
C GLN A 22 -29.69 28.55 9.52
N SER A 23 -30.73 28.28 8.73
CA SER A 23 -31.72 29.31 8.35
C SER A 23 -32.62 29.75 9.52
N SER A 24 -32.68 28.97 10.61
CA SER A 24 -33.43 29.29 11.82
C SER A 24 -32.63 30.11 12.84
N SER A 25 -31.30 30.01 12.88
CA SER A 25 -30.45 30.73 13.84
C SER A 25 -29.92 32.07 13.30
N ALA A 26 -29.82 32.23 11.97
CA ALA A 26 -29.78 33.52 11.29
C ALA A 26 -31.23 34.00 11.13
N GLY A 27 -31.69 34.86 12.04
CA GLY A 27 -33.12 35.09 12.27
C GLY A 27 -33.97 35.37 11.02
N LYS A 28 -34.99 34.54 10.78
CA LYS A 28 -36.12 34.77 9.85
C LYS A 28 -35.74 35.41 8.50
N GLU A 29 -34.53 35.16 8.01
CA GLU A 29 -34.18 35.55 6.65
C GLU A 29 -34.93 34.58 5.74
N LYS A 30 -35.82 35.11 4.89
CA LYS A 30 -36.62 34.29 3.98
C LYS A 30 -35.64 33.40 3.21
N ALA A 31 -35.77 32.08 3.33
CA ALA A 31 -35.03 31.13 2.51
C ALA A 31 -35.10 31.61 1.06
N ASP A 32 -33.93 31.82 0.46
CA ASP A 32 -33.84 32.38 -0.88
C ASP A 32 -34.71 31.51 -1.82
N PRO A 33 -35.78 32.06 -2.41
CA PRO A 33 -36.68 31.30 -3.27
C PRO A 33 -35.95 30.68 -4.47
N GLU A 34 -34.76 31.19 -4.83
CA GLU A 34 -33.89 30.61 -5.85
C GLU A 34 -33.29 29.25 -5.44
N LEU A 35 -33.23 28.91 -4.14
CA LEU A 35 -32.67 27.66 -3.63
C LEU A 35 -33.67 26.50 -3.53
N LEU A 36 -34.97 26.80 -3.44
CA LEU A 36 -36.05 25.81 -3.40
C LEU A 36 -35.94 24.70 -4.47
N PRO A 37 -35.64 24.99 -5.76
CA PRO A 37 -35.49 23.94 -6.76
C PRO A 37 -34.30 23.02 -6.50
N TYR A 38 -33.21 23.50 -5.89
CA TYR A 38 -32.05 22.67 -5.56
C TYR A 38 -32.35 21.74 -4.39
N PHE A 39 -33.02 22.23 -3.34
CA PHE A 39 -33.45 21.40 -2.21
C PHE A 39 -34.44 20.31 -2.65
N SER A 40 -35.45 20.66 -3.46
CA SER A 40 -36.42 19.68 -3.97
C SER A 40 -35.74 18.56 -4.78
N ARG A 41 -34.77 18.92 -5.63
CA ARG A 41 -33.97 17.94 -6.40
C ARG A 41 -33.08 17.09 -5.51
N ALA A 42 -32.48 17.67 -4.47
CA ALA A 42 -31.66 16.94 -3.50
C ALA A 42 -32.49 15.89 -2.75
N ILE A 43 -33.67 16.26 -2.25
CA ILE A 43 -34.61 15.35 -1.56
C ILE A 43 -35.02 14.21 -2.51
N THR A 44 -35.42 14.54 -3.74
CA THR A 44 -35.78 13.54 -4.76
C THR A 44 -34.62 12.58 -5.06
N ALA A 45 -33.38 13.08 -5.06
CA ALA A 45 -32.18 12.27 -5.26
C ALA A 45 -31.95 11.31 -4.08
N VAL A 46 -32.13 11.77 -2.84
CA VAL A 46 -32.03 10.92 -1.64
C VAL A 46 -33.07 9.79 -1.67
N GLU A 47 -34.34 10.10 -1.97
CA GLU A 47 -35.39 9.08 -2.07
C GLU A 47 -35.05 8.00 -3.11
N LYS A 48 -34.55 8.43 -4.29
CA LYS A 48 -34.14 7.51 -5.35
C LYS A 48 -32.85 6.76 -5.03
N GLU A 49 -31.95 7.34 -4.23
CA GLU A 49 -30.75 6.67 -3.70
C GLU A 49 -31.18 5.54 -2.78
N VAL A 50 -32.06 5.82 -1.81
CA VAL A 50 -32.62 4.83 -0.87
C VAL A 50 -33.30 3.69 -1.62
N ASP A 51 -34.12 4.00 -2.63
CA ASP A 51 -34.73 2.98 -3.49
C ASP A 51 -33.68 2.14 -4.25
N GLY A 52 -32.63 2.78 -4.77
CA GLY A 52 -31.49 2.09 -5.39
C GLY A 52 -30.78 1.14 -4.42
N ILE A 53 -30.66 1.52 -3.15
CA ILE A 53 -30.07 0.65 -2.12
C ILE A 53 -31.01 -0.51 -1.79
N ASN A 54 -32.30 -0.25 -1.57
CA ASN A 54 -33.30 -1.28 -1.23
C ASN A 54 -33.46 -2.33 -2.35
N THR A 55 -33.40 -1.88 -3.60
CA THR A 55 -33.44 -2.75 -4.79
C THR A 55 -32.10 -3.38 -5.13
N HIS A 56 -31.07 -3.21 -4.28
CA HIS A 56 -29.70 -3.70 -4.49
C HIS A 56 -29.05 -3.21 -5.81
N ASN A 57 -29.59 -2.14 -6.39
CA ASN A 57 -29.10 -1.51 -7.60
C ASN A 57 -28.11 -0.39 -7.26
N TRP A 58 -26.88 -0.81 -6.94
CA TRP A 58 -25.81 0.11 -6.55
C TRP A 58 -25.49 1.17 -7.63
N ARG A 59 -25.68 0.85 -8.92
CA ARG A 59 -25.49 1.83 -10.01
C ARG A 59 -26.53 2.94 -9.94
N LYS A 60 -27.79 2.60 -9.65
CA LYS A 60 -28.85 3.58 -9.42
C LYS A 60 -28.52 4.43 -8.21
N ALA A 61 -28.15 3.83 -7.08
CA ALA A 61 -27.77 4.54 -5.86
C ALA A 61 -26.63 5.55 -6.11
N LEU A 62 -25.50 5.13 -6.69
CA LEU A 62 -24.36 6.02 -6.97
C LEU A 62 -24.69 7.16 -7.96
N LYS A 63 -25.58 6.91 -8.94
CA LYS A 63 -26.03 7.96 -9.87
C LYS A 63 -26.84 9.02 -9.14
N GLN A 64 -27.69 8.63 -8.19
CA GLN A 64 -28.48 9.57 -7.40
C GLN A 64 -27.62 10.31 -6.38
N GLU A 65 -26.68 9.65 -5.73
CA GLU A 65 -25.69 10.29 -4.85
C GLU A 65 -24.90 11.37 -5.60
N ASN A 66 -24.51 11.14 -6.86
CA ASN A 66 -23.87 12.17 -7.69
C ASN A 66 -24.77 13.38 -7.96
N ILE A 67 -26.08 13.17 -8.18
CA ILE A 67 -27.06 14.25 -8.40
C ILE A 67 -27.24 15.06 -7.11
N LEU A 68 -27.33 14.38 -5.96
CA LEU A 68 -27.39 14.99 -4.64
C LEU A 68 -26.17 15.89 -4.40
N ILE A 69 -24.97 15.34 -4.61
CA ILE A 69 -23.70 16.07 -4.52
C ILE A 69 -23.71 17.32 -5.41
N ASP A 70 -24.18 17.20 -6.66
CA ASP A 70 -24.29 18.35 -7.57
C ASP A 70 -25.26 19.42 -7.06
N GLN A 71 -26.34 19.05 -6.36
CA GLN A 71 -27.26 20.04 -5.76
C GLN A 71 -26.62 20.70 -4.54
N VAL A 72 -25.99 19.91 -3.65
CA VAL A 72 -25.29 20.43 -2.47
C VAL A 72 -24.19 21.41 -2.87
N MET A 73 -23.43 21.13 -3.94
CA MET A 73 -22.41 22.06 -4.43
C MET A 73 -22.99 23.38 -4.95
N LYS A 74 -24.21 23.39 -5.51
CA LYS A 74 -24.88 24.63 -5.97
C LYS A 74 -25.42 25.45 -4.80
N ILE A 75 -25.94 24.77 -3.77
CA ILE A 75 -26.31 25.41 -2.51
C ILE A 75 -25.07 26.00 -1.84
N ASP A 76 -23.95 25.27 -1.80
CA ASP A 76 -22.69 25.74 -1.21
C ASP A 76 -22.06 26.94 -1.96
N GLN A 77 -22.36 27.12 -3.25
CA GLN A 77 -21.92 28.28 -4.04
C GLN A 77 -22.70 29.56 -3.70
N THR A 78 -23.93 29.42 -3.24
CA THR A 78 -24.82 30.53 -2.88
C THR A 78 -24.68 30.86 -1.40
N GLU A 79 -24.53 29.84 -0.55
CA GLU A 79 -24.25 29.95 0.88
C GLU A 79 -23.05 29.06 1.26
N PRO A 80 -21.83 29.62 1.42
CA PRO A 80 -20.62 28.83 1.68
C PRO A 80 -20.66 28.12 3.05
N THR A 81 -20.95 26.82 3.03
CA THR A 81 -20.95 25.91 4.19
C THR A 81 -19.60 25.24 4.42
N GLY A 82 -18.68 25.30 3.44
CA GLY A 82 -17.37 24.65 3.49
C GLY A 82 -17.39 23.14 3.18
N ILE A 83 -18.53 22.62 2.74
CA ILE A 83 -18.78 21.20 2.46
C ILE A 83 -18.31 20.79 1.04
N SER A 84 -18.04 21.76 0.15
CA SER A 84 -17.65 21.59 -1.26
C SER A 84 -16.57 20.53 -1.53
N TRP A 85 -15.45 20.54 -0.78
CA TRP A 85 -14.27 19.74 -1.11
C TRP A 85 -14.47 18.23 -0.82
N ALA A 86 -15.13 17.91 0.30
CA ALA A 86 -15.44 16.53 0.69
C ALA A 86 -16.46 15.92 -0.29
N THR A 87 -17.42 16.75 -0.69
CA THR A 87 -18.50 16.42 -1.61
C THR A 87 -17.97 16.15 -3.02
N LYS A 88 -17.03 16.96 -3.52
CA LYS A 88 -16.39 16.71 -4.82
C LYS A 88 -15.62 15.39 -4.87
N LYS A 89 -14.88 15.07 -3.81
CA LYS A 89 -14.12 13.83 -3.69
C LYS A 89 -15.01 12.58 -3.65
N ALA A 90 -16.20 12.68 -3.05
CA ALA A 90 -17.21 11.63 -3.10
C ALA A 90 -17.75 11.46 -4.54
N GLN A 91 -18.02 12.56 -5.24
CA GLN A 91 -18.48 12.54 -6.62
C GLN A 91 -17.49 11.84 -7.57
N ASP A 92 -16.21 12.19 -7.48
CA ASP A 92 -15.18 11.62 -8.35
C ASP A 92 -14.99 10.12 -8.07
N LYS A 93 -15.10 9.70 -6.81
CA LYS A 93 -15.11 8.29 -6.41
C LYS A 93 -16.28 7.54 -7.05
N ASN A 94 -17.48 8.12 -7.01
CA ASN A 94 -18.68 7.50 -7.56
C ASN A 94 -18.64 7.42 -9.08
N LYS A 95 -18.18 8.47 -9.76
CA LYS A 95 -17.92 8.47 -11.21
C LYS A 95 -16.92 7.39 -11.60
N PHE A 96 -15.85 7.22 -10.84
CA PHE A 96 -14.86 6.15 -11.06
C PHE A 96 -15.49 4.76 -10.93
N TYR A 97 -16.30 4.52 -9.90
CA TYR A 97 -16.99 3.24 -9.72
C TYR A 97 -17.99 2.93 -10.84
N LEU A 98 -18.74 3.95 -11.27
CA LEU A 98 -19.68 3.80 -12.38
C LEU A 98 -18.97 3.52 -13.71
N SER A 99 -17.83 4.17 -13.98
CA SER A 99 -17.10 4.00 -15.24
C SER A 99 -16.31 2.69 -15.32
N HIS A 100 -15.91 2.11 -14.18
CA HIS A 100 -15.13 0.87 -14.12
C HIS A 100 -15.95 -0.35 -13.70
N ASP A 101 -17.28 -0.20 -13.60
CA ASP A 101 -18.20 -1.24 -13.13
C ASP A 101 -17.80 -1.85 -11.77
N ILE A 102 -17.36 -1.00 -10.85
CA ILE A 102 -16.93 -1.43 -9.51
C ILE A 102 -18.10 -1.25 -8.56
N LYS A 103 -18.64 -2.37 -8.06
CA LYS A 103 -19.59 -2.34 -6.96
C LYS A 103 -18.92 -1.70 -5.74
N PRO A 104 -19.47 -0.61 -5.17
CA PRO A 104 -18.94 -0.04 -3.94
C PRO A 104 -19.11 -1.06 -2.81
N ASP A 105 -18.01 -1.38 -2.13
CA ASP A 105 -18.08 -2.13 -0.88
C ASP A 105 -18.84 -1.25 0.11
N SER A 106 -19.92 -1.79 0.70
CA SER A 106 -20.73 -1.02 1.65
C SER A 106 -19.84 -0.58 2.81
N SER A 107 -20.04 0.64 3.30
CA SER A 107 -19.23 1.19 4.40
C SER A 107 -19.39 0.39 5.70
N VAL A 108 -20.40 -0.48 5.81
CA VAL A 108 -20.76 -1.11 7.08
C VAL A 108 -20.55 -2.63 7.09
N TYR A 109 -20.98 -3.40 6.08
CA TYR A 109 -20.87 -4.87 6.13
C TYR A 109 -20.78 -5.53 4.76
N GLY A 110 -19.62 -5.42 4.14
CA GLY A 110 -19.32 -6.12 2.91
C GLY A 110 -17.88 -5.89 2.50
N VAL A 111 -16.96 -6.15 3.42
CA VAL A 111 -15.51 -6.09 3.19
C VAL A 111 -15.19 -7.18 2.18
N SER A 112 -15.07 -6.87 0.89
CA SER A 112 -14.67 -7.92 -0.06
C SER A 112 -13.42 -8.66 0.41
N ALA A 113 -13.28 -9.95 0.04
CA ALA A 113 -12.05 -10.68 0.37
C ALA A 113 -10.81 -9.85 -0.02
N LEU A 114 -10.89 -9.17 -1.17
CA LEU A 114 -9.88 -8.21 -1.64
C LEU A 114 -9.79 -6.93 -0.79
N TYR A 115 -10.87 -6.41 -0.22
CA TYR A 115 -10.79 -5.33 0.75
C TYR A 115 -10.11 -5.79 2.04
N PHE A 116 -10.39 -7.00 2.55
CA PHE A 116 -9.69 -7.50 3.73
C PHE A 116 -8.19 -7.62 3.44
N MET A 117 -7.82 -8.15 2.28
CA MET A 117 -6.44 -8.10 1.79
C MET A 117 -5.91 -6.66 1.68
N ARG A 118 -6.74 -5.69 1.30
CA ARG A 118 -6.40 -4.26 1.26
C ARG A 118 -6.05 -3.70 2.63
N GLN A 119 -6.66 -4.21 3.70
CA GLN A 119 -6.33 -3.82 5.07
C GLN A 119 -5.08 -4.51 5.59
N ILE A 120 -4.84 -5.76 5.21
CA ILE A 120 -3.69 -6.56 5.67
C ILE A 120 -2.41 -6.26 4.89
N SER A 121 -2.52 -6.02 3.58
CA SER A 121 -1.37 -5.79 2.69
C SER A 121 -0.45 -4.65 3.13
N PRO A 122 -0.91 -3.50 3.67
CA PRO A 122 -0.02 -2.48 4.18
C PRO A 122 0.83 -3.00 5.34
N PHE A 123 0.33 -3.89 6.19
CA PHE A 123 1.11 -4.50 7.27
C PHE A 123 2.16 -5.45 6.72
N VAL A 124 1.78 -6.36 5.81
CA VAL A 124 2.68 -7.33 5.18
C VAL A 124 3.78 -6.64 4.37
N PHE A 125 3.46 -5.56 3.66
CA PHE A 125 4.42 -4.81 2.86
C PHE A 125 4.99 -3.57 3.58
N SER A 126 4.83 -3.49 4.90
CA SER A 126 5.47 -2.45 5.72
C SER A 126 6.81 -2.92 6.29
N VAL A 127 7.39 -2.05 7.11
CA VAL A 127 8.50 -2.36 8.02
C VAL A 127 8.23 -3.59 8.87
N TYR A 128 6.98 -3.85 9.26
CA TYR A 128 6.65 -5.01 10.09
C TYR A 128 6.86 -6.32 9.35
N GLY A 129 6.42 -6.42 8.09
CA GLY A 129 6.70 -7.59 7.26
C GLY A 129 8.19 -7.72 6.96
N PHE A 130 8.88 -6.61 6.72
CA PHE A 130 10.34 -6.64 6.55
C PHE A 130 11.05 -7.15 7.82
N LEU A 131 10.71 -6.64 9.01
CA LEU A 131 11.24 -7.09 10.29
C LEU A 131 10.97 -8.58 10.54
N PHE A 132 9.76 -9.03 10.22
CA PHE A 132 9.39 -10.43 10.28
C PHE A 132 10.36 -11.28 9.42
N PHE A 133 10.66 -10.85 8.20
CA PHE A 133 11.68 -11.52 7.36
C PHE A 133 13.09 -11.43 7.92
N VAL A 134 13.49 -10.29 8.51
CA VAL A 134 14.78 -10.16 9.19
C VAL A 134 14.92 -11.21 10.29
N PHE A 135 13.91 -11.40 11.13
CA PHE A 135 13.93 -12.43 12.19
C PHE A 135 13.95 -13.85 11.62
N LEU A 136 13.16 -14.10 10.59
CA LEU A 136 13.09 -15.40 9.95
C LEU A 136 14.43 -15.79 9.28
N PHE A 137 15.13 -14.84 8.67
CA PHE A 137 16.47 -15.08 8.11
C PHE A 137 17.58 -15.05 9.15
N TYR A 138 17.41 -14.29 10.24
CA TYR A 138 18.35 -14.30 11.35
C TYR A 138 18.61 -15.76 11.79
N ASP A 139 17.56 -16.55 12.00
CA ASP A 139 17.71 -17.96 12.37
C ASP A 139 18.48 -18.80 11.33
N LEU A 140 18.26 -18.53 10.03
CA LEU A 140 18.92 -19.25 8.93
C LEU A 140 20.43 -18.95 8.84
N PHE A 141 20.84 -17.72 9.16
CA PHE A 141 22.25 -17.29 9.05
C PHE A 141 23.03 -17.37 10.37
N ILE A 142 22.41 -17.08 11.50
CA ILE A 142 23.10 -17.01 12.80
C ILE A 142 23.46 -18.39 13.35
N ARG A 143 22.62 -19.41 13.14
CA ARG A 143 22.91 -20.78 13.61
C ARG A 143 24.29 -21.29 13.20
N GLU A 144 24.80 -20.87 12.05
CA GLU A 144 26.11 -21.27 11.57
C GLU A 144 27.27 -20.49 12.20
N VAL A 145 27.03 -19.21 12.51
CA VAL A 145 28.01 -18.36 13.20
C VAL A 145 28.18 -18.83 14.64
N GLU A 146 27.08 -19.09 15.34
CA GLU A 146 27.10 -19.48 16.76
C GLU A 146 27.68 -20.86 16.99
N ARG A 147 27.40 -21.82 16.11
CA ARG A 147 27.91 -23.20 16.24
C ARG A 147 29.38 -23.36 15.82
N ASN A 148 30.06 -22.28 15.41
CA ASN A 148 31.40 -22.34 14.82
C ASN A 148 31.53 -23.36 13.68
N ASN A 149 30.42 -23.70 13.00
CA ASN A 149 30.40 -24.70 11.94
C ASN A 149 31.27 -24.31 10.73
N LYS A 150 31.75 -23.06 10.67
CA LYS A 150 32.65 -22.59 9.61
C LYS A 150 33.97 -23.36 9.55
N SER A 151 34.51 -23.87 10.66
CA SER A 151 35.72 -24.70 10.62
C SER A 151 35.42 -26.04 9.96
N TRP A 152 34.29 -26.65 10.32
CA TRP A 152 33.83 -27.93 9.78
C TRP A 152 33.40 -27.84 8.32
N LEU A 153 32.72 -26.77 7.91
CA LEU A 153 32.32 -26.58 6.51
C LEU A 153 33.52 -26.44 5.55
N LYS A 154 34.69 -26.04 6.05
CA LYS A 154 35.93 -25.98 5.25
C LYS A 154 36.54 -27.34 4.99
N THR A 155 36.21 -28.37 5.78
CA THR A 155 36.71 -29.72 5.56
C THR A 155 35.87 -30.49 4.54
N LEU A 156 34.68 -29.99 4.20
CA LEU A 156 33.86 -30.57 3.15
C LEU A 156 34.47 -30.28 1.76
N PRO A 157 34.30 -31.20 0.79
CA PRO A 157 34.82 -31.03 -0.58
C PRO A 157 34.07 -29.96 -1.39
N PHE A 158 33.06 -29.30 -0.79
CA PHE A 158 32.24 -28.29 -1.45
C PHE A 158 32.81 -26.89 -1.27
N LEU A 159 32.73 -26.10 -2.34
CA LEU A 159 33.10 -24.68 -2.28
C LEU A 159 32.12 -23.94 -1.35
N TYR A 160 32.65 -23.31 -0.31
CA TYR A 160 31.88 -22.51 0.66
C TYR A 160 30.97 -21.46 0.00
N GLN A 161 31.36 -20.93 -1.18
CA GLN A 161 30.55 -20.00 -1.97
C GLN A 161 29.22 -20.61 -2.46
N LYS A 162 29.21 -21.90 -2.81
CA LYS A 162 27.98 -22.59 -3.20
C LYS A 162 27.02 -22.67 -2.02
N ILE A 163 27.54 -22.88 -0.81
CA ILE A 163 26.74 -22.94 0.43
C ILE A 163 26.13 -21.56 0.73
N GLU A 164 26.91 -20.48 0.65
CA GLU A 164 26.40 -19.11 0.82
C GLU A 164 25.29 -18.79 -0.20
N LEU A 165 25.51 -19.13 -1.48
CA LEU A 165 24.54 -18.89 -2.55
C LEU A 165 23.26 -19.70 -2.34
N SER A 166 23.38 -20.98 -1.97
CA SER A 166 22.23 -21.82 -1.65
C SER A 166 21.39 -21.25 -0.51
N LYS A 167 22.02 -20.68 0.53
CA LYS A 167 21.30 -20.01 1.62
C LYS A 167 20.56 -18.75 1.16
N LEU A 168 21.18 -17.96 0.30
CA LEU A 168 20.51 -16.80 -0.30
C LEU A 168 19.28 -17.25 -1.11
N ILE A 169 19.41 -18.27 -1.95
CA ILE A 169 18.31 -18.80 -2.77
C ILE A 169 17.21 -19.36 -1.87
N VAL A 170 17.54 -20.16 -0.86
CA VAL A 170 16.58 -20.68 0.11
C VAL A 170 15.88 -19.54 0.85
N GLY A 171 16.61 -18.50 1.25
CA GLY A 171 16.03 -17.33 1.90
C GLY A 171 15.01 -16.60 1.02
N LEU A 172 15.35 -16.34 -0.24
CA LEU A 172 14.44 -15.73 -1.20
C LEU A 172 13.20 -16.60 -1.46
N LEU A 173 13.39 -17.90 -1.64
CA LEU A 173 12.29 -18.83 -1.86
C LEU A 173 11.36 -18.89 -0.65
N LEU A 174 11.93 -18.90 0.57
CA LEU A 174 11.18 -18.87 1.81
C LEU A 174 10.39 -17.55 1.97
N MET A 175 10.94 -16.41 1.53
CA MET A 175 10.18 -15.15 1.47
C MET A 175 8.98 -15.24 0.53
N ILE A 176 9.17 -15.76 -0.68
CA ILE A 176 8.10 -15.89 -1.68
C ILE A 176 6.98 -16.78 -1.13
N ILE A 177 7.34 -17.96 -0.61
CA ILE A 177 6.37 -18.90 -0.03
C ILE A 177 5.64 -18.28 1.15
N THR A 178 6.36 -17.68 2.11
CA THR A 178 5.73 -17.13 3.32
C THR A 178 4.81 -15.96 2.98
N THR A 179 5.23 -15.07 2.07
CA THR A 179 4.39 -13.96 1.60
C THR A 179 3.13 -14.49 0.91
N PHE A 180 3.28 -15.50 0.05
CA PHE A 180 2.15 -16.16 -0.61
C PHE A 180 1.17 -16.77 0.39
N VAL A 181 1.67 -17.50 1.40
CA VAL A 181 0.85 -18.12 2.45
C VAL A 181 0.08 -17.06 3.25
N VAL A 182 0.73 -15.96 3.65
CA VAL A 182 0.08 -14.88 4.40
C VAL A 182 -1.00 -14.19 3.57
N ILE A 183 -0.71 -13.90 2.30
CA ILE A 183 -1.67 -13.29 1.37
C ILE A 183 -2.85 -14.23 1.13
N LEU A 184 -2.60 -15.52 0.91
CA LEU A 184 -3.63 -16.53 0.71
C LEU A 184 -4.49 -16.71 1.96
N ALA A 185 -3.88 -16.75 3.15
CA ALA A 185 -4.61 -16.82 4.41
C ALA A 185 -5.49 -15.58 4.63
N ALA A 186 -4.99 -14.38 4.33
CA ALA A 186 -5.78 -13.16 4.40
C ALA A 186 -6.96 -13.20 3.41
N PHE A 187 -6.71 -13.63 2.18
CA PHE A 187 -7.75 -13.79 1.16
C PHE A 187 -8.84 -14.78 1.59
N LEU A 188 -8.46 -15.98 2.05
CA LEU A 188 -9.39 -17.00 2.51
C LEU A 188 -10.19 -16.54 3.73
N THR A 189 -9.54 -15.86 4.68
CA THR A 189 -10.22 -15.27 5.84
C THR A 189 -11.26 -14.26 5.39
N GLY A 190 -10.89 -13.35 4.48
CA GLY A 190 -11.82 -12.39 3.89
C GLY A 190 -13.00 -13.09 3.20
N LEU A 191 -12.72 -14.12 2.40
CA LEU A 191 -13.74 -14.88 1.68
C LEU A 191 -14.72 -15.61 2.61
N VAL A 192 -14.21 -16.25 3.67
CA VAL A 192 -15.04 -16.94 4.67
C VAL A 192 -15.91 -15.95 5.43
N LEU A 193 -15.39 -14.77 5.77
CA LEU A 193 -16.13 -13.77 6.54
C LEU A 193 -17.21 -13.06 5.72
N THR A 194 -17.01 -12.86 4.42
CA THR A 194 -17.89 -11.97 3.64
C THR A 194 -18.61 -12.63 2.47
N GLY A 195 -18.19 -13.83 2.07
CA GLY A 195 -18.86 -14.61 1.02
C GLY A 195 -18.72 -14.03 -0.40
N HIS A 196 -17.93 -12.98 -0.61
CA HIS A 196 -17.69 -12.39 -1.92
C HIS A 196 -16.22 -12.03 -2.17
N LEU A 197 -15.80 -12.09 -3.43
CA LEU A 197 -14.41 -11.87 -3.83
C LEU A 197 -14.01 -10.39 -3.84
N GLY A 198 -14.87 -9.53 -4.38
CA GLY A 198 -14.58 -8.12 -4.68
C GLY A 198 -13.99 -7.90 -6.06
N SER A 199 -13.39 -6.72 -6.26
CA SER A 199 -12.74 -6.33 -7.51
C SER A 199 -11.25 -5.99 -7.31
N LEU A 200 -10.38 -6.55 -8.15
CA LEU A 200 -8.94 -6.21 -8.18
C LEU A 200 -8.68 -4.78 -8.67
N ASN A 201 -9.65 -4.19 -9.39
CA ASN A 201 -9.58 -2.82 -9.88
C ASN A 201 -9.97 -1.79 -8.82
N TYR A 202 -10.15 -2.22 -7.57
CA TYR A 202 -10.50 -1.31 -6.50
C TYR A 202 -9.39 -0.25 -6.31
N PRO A 203 -9.73 1.04 -6.26
CA PRO A 203 -8.73 2.10 -6.21
C PRO A 203 -8.13 2.21 -4.80
N MET A 204 -6.81 2.08 -4.73
CA MET A 204 -5.99 2.45 -3.59
C MET A 204 -5.69 3.94 -3.64
N LYS A 205 -6.21 4.69 -2.68
CA LYS A 205 -6.04 6.14 -2.60
C LYS A 205 -4.76 6.46 -1.81
N PHE A 206 -3.87 7.24 -2.40
CA PHE A 206 -2.75 7.85 -1.70
C PHE A 206 -3.12 9.27 -1.32
N THR A 207 -3.20 9.52 -0.01
CA THR A 207 -3.53 10.84 0.54
C THR A 207 -2.29 11.49 1.13
N TYR A 208 -2.03 12.75 0.78
CA TYR A 208 -1.01 13.58 1.40
C TYR A 208 -1.64 14.90 1.79
N ARG A 209 -1.54 15.30 3.06
CA ARG A 209 -2.16 16.53 3.58
C ARG A 209 -3.64 16.71 3.17
N GLY A 210 -4.42 15.63 3.24
CA GLY A 210 -5.87 15.65 2.96
C GLY A 210 -6.28 15.54 1.49
N SER A 211 -5.39 15.85 0.53
CA SER A 211 -5.69 15.71 -0.90
C SER A 211 -5.38 14.30 -1.41
N THR A 212 -6.26 13.76 -2.26
CA THR A 212 -6.02 12.52 -2.99
C THR A 212 -5.10 12.81 -4.17
N LEU A 213 -3.86 12.32 -4.09
CA LEU A 213 -2.83 12.60 -5.09
C LEU A 213 -2.91 11.66 -6.29
N ALA A 214 -3.18 10.37 -6.03
CA ALA A 214 -3.28 9.36 -7.06
C ALA A 214 -4.17 8.20 -6.58
N SER A 215 -4.83 7.55 -7.53
CA SER A 215 -5.51 6.28 -7.32
C SER A 215 -4.84 5.21 -8.18
N LEU A 216 -4.38 4.14 -7.54
CA LEU A 216 -3.80 2.99 -8.23
C LEU A 216 -4.74 1.78 -8.04
N PRO A 217 -5.01 0.96 -9.06
CA PRO A 217 -5.68 -0.32 -8.87
C PRO A 217 -4.98 -1.19 -7.82
N PHE A 218 -5.74 -1.92 -7.02
CA PHE A 218 -5.21 -2.73 -5.92
C PHE A 218 -4.17 -3.77 -6.37
N TYR A 219 -4.36 -4.40 -7.54
CA TYR A 219 -3.39 -5.37 -8.07
C TYR A 219 -2.01 -4.74 -8.33
N GLN A 220 -1.98 -3.52 -8.89
CA GLN A 220 -0.74 -2.78 -9.14
C GLN A 220 -0.07 -2.40 -7.82
N TYR A 221 -0.85 -2.04 -6.80
CA TYR A 221 -0.35 -1.73 -5.47
C TYR A 221 0.35 -2.94 -4.85
N CYS A 222 -0.29 -4.10 -4.88
CA CYS A 222 0.28 -5.34 -4.35
C CYS A 222 1.55 -5.74 -5.10
N LEU A 223 1.56 -5.65 -6.43
CA LEU A 223 2.73 -5.97 -7.24
C LEU A 223 3.91 -5.06 -6.91
N LEU A 224 3.71 -3.74 -6.91
CA LEU A 224 4.76 -2.77 -6.59
C LEU A 224 5.27 -2.94 -5.16
N SER A 225 4.37 -3.18 -4.22
CA SER A 225 4.72 -3.37 -2.80
C SER A 225 5.50 -4.67 -2.58
N TRP A 226 5.09 -5.76 -3.23
CA TRP A 226 5.79 -7.04 -3.20
C TRP A 226 7.20 -6.92 -3.78
N MET A 227 7.35 -6.21 -4.90
CA MET A 227 8.64 -5.94 -5.50
C MET A 227 9.59 -5.13 -4.61
N LEU A 228 9.08 -4.06 -3.99
CA LEU A 228 9.87 -3.25 -3.06
C LEU A 228 10.31 -4.07 -1.83
N LEU A 229 9.40 -4.88 -1.30
CA LEU A 229 9.72 -5.81 -0.21
C LEU A 229 10.81 -6.81 -0.65
N PHE A 230 10.67 -7.37 -1.85
CA PHE A 230 11.62 -8.35 -2.39
C PHE A 230 13.02 -7.74 -2.53
N VAL A 231 13.14 -6.57 -3.15
CA VAL A 231 14.43 -5.87 -3.31
C VAL A 231 15.02 -5.51 -1.94
N GLY A 232 14.20 -4.99 -1.02
CA GLY A 232 14.65 -4.63 0.32
C GLY A 232 15.23 -5.82 1.06
N VAL A 233 14.51 -6.94 1.09
CA VAL A 233 14.96 -8.18 1.73
C VAL A 233 16.18 -8.77 1.03
N PHE A 234 16.25 -8.72 -0.30
CA PHE A 234 17.42 -9.17 -1.04
C PHE A 234 18.68 -8.37 -0.66
N ILE A 235 18.58 -7.04 -0.60
CA ILE A 235 19.68 -6.17 -0.15
C ILE A 235 20.07 -6.52 1.30
N PHE A 236 19.08 -6.74 2.17
CA PHE A 236 19.34 -7.15 3.55
C PHE A 236 20.09 -8.48 3.63
N LEU A 237 19.68 -9.49 2.87
CA LEU A 237 20.38 -10.78 2.80
C LEU A 237 21.83 -10.62 2.32
N LEU A 238 22.09 -9.75 1.33
CA LEU A 238 23.44 -9.43 0.89
C LEU A 238 24.27 -8.76 1.99
N ILE A 239 23.67 -7.85 2.76
CA ILE A 239 24.33 -7.20 3.91
C ILE A 239 24.67 -8.25 4.97
N VAL A 240 23.72 -9.12 5.35
CA VAL A 240 23.95 -10.19 6.33
C VAL A 240 25.07 -11.13 5.87
N LEU A 241 25.08 -11.52 4.60
CA LEU A 241 26.16 -12.31 4.00
C LEU A 241 27.51 -11.59 4.10
N GLY A 242 27.56 -10.30 3.77
CA GLY A 242 28.77 -9.47 3.90
C GLY A 242 29.28 -9.40 5.34
N LEU A 243 28.39 -9.12 6.30
CA LEU A 243 28.71 -9.08 7.73
C LEU A 243 29.16 -10.42 8.27
N SER A 244 28.60 -11.52 7.77
CA SER A 244 29.01 -12.87 8.17
C SER A 244 30.50 -13.13 7.85
N LYS A 245 31.07 -12.46 6.84
CA LYS A 245 32.49 -12.56 6.48
C LYS A 245 33.40 -11.82 7.45
N LEU A 246 32.87 -10.81 8.14
CA LEU A 246 33.61 -9.97 9.10
C LEU A 246 33.79 -10.61 10.49
N ARG A 247 33.39 -11.88 10.68
CA ARG A 247 33.45 -12.61 11.98
C ARG A 247 32.84 -11.84 13.15
N LEU A 248 31.79 -11.05 12.89
CA LEU A 248 31.07 -10.35 13.93
C LEU A 248 30.27 -11.35 14.79
N LYS A 249 30.12 -11.04 16.08
CA LYS A 249 29.20 -11.75 16.98
C LYS A 249 27.76 -11.65 16.44
N SER A 250 26.95 -12.68 16.65
CA SER A 250 25.56 -12.78 16.14
C SER A 250 24.68 -11.59 16.55
N GLU A 251 24.86 -11.08 17.77
CA GLU A 251 24.19 -9.88 18.30
C GLU A 251 24.39 -8.64 17.41
N LYS A 252 25.61 -8.43 16.89
CA LYS A 252 25.92 -7.28 16.03
C LYS A 252 25.24 -7.39 14.67
N VAL A 253 25.10 -8.61 14.15
CA VAL A 253 24.40 -8.86 12.88
C VAL A 253 22.90 -8.56 13.03
N LEU A 254 22.29 -8.95 14.15
CA LEU A 254 20.90 -8.58 14.47
C LEU A 254 20.73 -7.06 14.51
N LEU A 255 21.61 -6.37 15.25
CA LEU A 255 21.57 -4.91 15.40
C LEU A 255 21.64 -4.20 14.04
N VAL A 256 22.55 -4.62 13.16
CA VAL A 256 22.63 -4.04 11.80
C VAL A 256 21.35 -4.32 11.00
N GLY A 257 20.74 -5.49 11.15
CA GLY A 257 19.47 -5.79 10.50
C GLY A 257 18.31 -4.92 10.97
N VAL A 258 18.20 -4.69 12.28
CA VAL A 258 17.20 -3.80 12.86
C VAL A 258 17.41 -2.37 12.40
N ILE A 259 18.65 -1.84 12.49
CA ILE A 259 18.97 -0.49 11.99
C ILE A 259 18.68 -0.37 10.49
N GLY A 260 19.06 -1.39 9.70
CA GLY A 260 18.79 -1.46 8.27
C GLY A 260 17.30 -1.40 7.95
N SER A 261 16.46 -2.09 8.75
CA SER A 261 14.99 -2.04 8.59
C SER A 261 14.42 -0.64 8.79
N VAL A 262 14.96 0.11 9.76
CA VAL A 262 14.54 1.48 10.04
C VAL A 262 14.96 2.40 8.90
N VAL A 263 16.18 2.26 8.37
CA VAL A 263 16.65 3.04 7.22
C VAL A 263 15.81 2.74 5.98
N ILE A 264 15.56 1.46 5.67
CA ILE A 264 14.70 1.06 4.55
C ILE A 264 13.28 1.58 4.74
N SER A 265 12.76 1.60 5.97
CA SER A 265 11.47 2.22 6.27
C SER A 265 11.46 3.70 5.89
N GLN A 266 12.45 4.47 6.35
CA GLN A 266 12.51 5.90 6.07
C GLN A 266 12.70 6.16 4.58
N VAL A 267 13.55 5.40 3.90
CA VAL A 267 13.71 5.46 2.44
C VAL A 267 12.40 5.09 1.74
N SER A 268 11.66 4.08 2.19
CA SER A 268 10.37 3.72 1.59
C SER A 268 9.32 4.81 1.79
N LYS A 269 9.28 5.47 2.95
CA LYS A 269 8.43 6.64 3.22
C LYS A 269 8.83 7.82 2.35
N MET A 270 10.14 8.06 2.23
CA MET A 270 10.68 9.09 1.35
C MET A 270 10.38 8.79 -0.11
N LEU A 271 10.53 7.56 -0.61
CA LEU A 271 10.17 7.20 -1.98
C LEU A 271 8.67 7.35 -2.24
N ARG A 272 7.83 6.98 -1.26
CA ARG A 272 6.38 7.28 -1.27
C ARG A 272 6.06 8.77 -1.21
N THR A 273 7.03 9.63 -0.89
CA THR A 273 6.86 11.09 -0.77
C THR A 273 7.53 11.84 -1.94
N TYR A 274 8.70 11.39 -2.40
CA TYR A 274 9.47 11.92 -3.52
C TYR A 274 8.92 11.54 -4.88
N SER A 275 8.14 10.45 -4.99
CA SER A 275 7.27 10.24 -6.16
C SER A 275 6.17 11.31 -6.27
N PHE A 276 6.11 12.30 -5.37
CA PHE A 276 5.04 13.31 -5.31
C PHE A 276 5.50 14.76 -5.07
N ILE A 277 6.80 15.05 -4.85
CA ILE A 277 7.23 16.44 -4.56
C ILE A 277 7.55 17.26 -5.82
N ASN A 278 7.72 16.65 -6.99
CA ASN A 278 7.87 17.44 -8.21
C ASN A 278 6.93 16.96 -9.31
N SER A 279 5.90 17.77 -9.55
CA SER A 279 4.98 17.85 -10.69
C SER A 279 3.70 16.99 -10.66
N GLN A 280 2.55 17.65 -10.49
CA GLN A 280 1.29 17.05 -10.95
C GLN A 280 1.25 16.93 -12.49
N ASP A 281 2.05 17.70 -13.23
CA ASP A 281 2.14 17.61 -14.70
C ASP A 281 3.17 16.60 -15.23
N THR A 282 4.32 16.42 -14.57
CA THR A 282 5.34 15.45 -15.01
C THR A 282 5.06 14.09 -14.41
N VAL A 283 4.44 13.93 -13.22
CA VAL A 283 4.06 12.60 -12.70
C VAL A 283 2.91 12.00 -13.50
N ILE A 284 1.92 12.78 -13.95
CA ILE A 284 0.88 12.28 -14.87
C ILE A 284 1.49 11.95 -16.25
N LYS A 285 2.46 12.72 -16.76
CA LYS A 285 3.19 12.38 -18.01
C LYS A 285 4.12 11.17 -17.86
N ILE A 286 4.76 10.99 -16.71
CA ILE A 286 5.63 9.86 -16.37
C ILE A 286 4.78 8.59 -16.20
N PHE A 287 3.63 8.65 -15.52
CA PHE A 287 2.73 7.49 -15.40
C PHE A 287 1.97 7.15 -16.69
N LYS A 288 1.66 8.13 -17.56
CA LYS A 288 1.13 7.86 -18.91
C LYS A 288 2.18 7.25 -19.84
N HIS A 289 3.47 7.44 -19.58
CA HIS A 289 4.55 7.02 -20.47
C HIS A 289 5.58 6.13 -19.74
N ASN A 290 5.34 4.82 -19.76
CA ASN A 290 6.35 3.76 -19.61
C ASN A 290 7.27 3.80 -18.35
N SER A 291 6.89 4.50 -17.29
CA SER A 291 7.76 4.75 -16.11
C SER A 291 7.82 3.64 -15.08
N VAL A 292 6.87 2.70 -15.08
CA VAL A 292 7.02 1.48 -14.30
C VAL A 292 8.34 0.80 -14.72
N ASN A 293 8.60 0.71 -16.03
CA ASN A 293 9.85 0.18 -16.59
C ASN A 293 11.09 1.00 -16.18
N GLN A 294 10.98 2.31 -15.98
CA GLN A 294 12.10 3.14 -15.52
C GLN A 294 12.40 2.94 -14.04
N ALA A 295 11.37 2.81 -13.19
CA ALA A 295 11.56 2.42 -11.79
C ALA A 295 12.17 1.00 -11.68
N PHE A 296 11.75 0.07 -12.55
CA PHE A 296 12.38 -1.25 -12.72
C PHE A 296 13.86 -1.14 -13.09
N VAL A 297 14.21 -0.29 -14.06
CA VAL A 297 15.61 -0.08 -14.50
C VAL A 297 16.45 0.55 -13.39
N ILE A 298 15.90 1.50 -12.62
CA ILE A 298 16.63 2.14 -11.51
C ILE A 298 16.83 1.16 -10.35
N LEU A 299 15.78 0.45 -9.93
CA LEU A 299 15.90 -0.56 -8.86
C LEU A 299 16.84 -1.69 -9.30
N GLY A 300 16.69 -2.20 -10.52
CA GLY A 300 17.58 -3.18 -11.13
C GLY A 300 19.04 -2.69 -11.18
N GLY A 301 19.24 -1.44 -11.61
CA GLY A 301 20.54 -0.78 -11.65
C GLY A 301 21.20 -0.64 -10.28
N VAL A 302 20.44 -0.23 -9.25
CA VAL A 302 20.95 -0.13 -7.88
C VAL A 302 21.34 -1.51 -7.34
N SER A 303 20.53 -2.55 -7.56
CA SER A 303 20.90 -3.91 -7.17
C SER A 303 22.13 -4.43 -7.91
N LEU A 304 22.27 -4.15 -9.21
CA LEU A 304 23.48 -4.47 -9.99
C LEU A 304 24.71 -3.74 -9.48
N LEU A 305 24.57 -2.47 -9.08
CA LEU A 305 25.65 -1.65 -8.56
C LEU A 305 26.12 -2.14 -7.19
N ILE A 306 25.20 -2.57 -6.32
CA ILE A 306 25.53 -3.23 -5.05
C ILE A 306 26.26 -4.56 -5.31
N ILE A 307 25.79 -5.38 -6.25
CA ILE A 307 26.47 -6.61 -6.66
C ILE A 307 27.88 -6.30 -7.17
N LEU A 308 28.04 -5.26 -7.99
CA LEU A 308 29.33 -4.84 -8.54
C LEU A 308 30.30 -4.41 -7.44
N ILE A 309 29.84 -3.63 -6.45
CA ILE A 309 30.63 -3.23 -5.28
C ILE A 309 31.06 -4.46 -4.47
N LEU A 310 30.16 -5.44 -4.28
CA LEU A 310 30.47 -6.69 -3.59
C LEU A 310 31.47 -7.56 -4.38
N LEU A 311 31.40 -7.58 -5.71
CA LEU A 311 32.37 -8.27 -6.56
C LEU A 311 33.73 -7.56 -6.59
N LEU A 312 33.75 -6.23 -6.63
CA LEU A 312 34.97 -5.42 -6.61
C LEU A 312 35.70 -5.53 -5.27
N SER A 313 34.97 -5.45 -4.16
CA SER A 313 35.53 -5.66 -2.82
C SER A 313 36.13 -7.07 -2.67
N ARG A 314 35.50 -8.09 -3.28
CA ARG A 314 36.07 -9.43 -3.36
C ARG A 314 37.40 -9.46 -4.13
N LYS A 315 37.46 -8.83 -5.31
CA LYS A 315 38.68 -8.82 -6.15
C LYS A 315 39.85 -8.12 -5.44
N LEU A 316 39.56 -7.06 -4.70
CA LEU A 316 40.53 -6.34 -3.85
C LEU A 316 41.03 -7.18 -2.66
N LEU A 317 40.19 -8.07 -2.11
CA LEU A 317 40.60 -9.01 -1.06
C LEU A 317 41.47 -10.14 -1.62
N GLU A 318 41.18 -10.62 -2.84
CA GLU A 318 41.96 -11.67 -3.49
C GLU A 318 43.35 -11.18 -3.93
N SER A 319 43.49 -9.90 -4.33
CA SER A 319 44.78 -9.31 -4.70
C SER A 319 45.74 -9.09 -3.53
N LYS A 320 45.24 -9.08 -2.29
CA LYS A 320 46.06 -8.95 -1.08
C LYS A 320 46.59 -10.29 -0.53
N LYS A 321 46.36 -11.42 -1.19
CA LYS A 321 47.00 -12.67 -0.77
C LYS A 321 48.52 -12.51 -0.93
N PRO A 322 49.31 -12.67 0.14
CA PRO A 322 50.77 -12.53 0.06
C PRO A 322 51.28 -13.51 -0.99
N ALA A 323 52.14 -13.01 -1.89
CA ALA A 323 52.84 -13.84 -2.85
C ALA A 323 53.42 -15.05 -2.10
N LYS A 324 53.08 -16.27 -2.57
CA LYS A 324 53.56 -17.51 -1.96
C LYS A 324 55.04 -17.35 -1.67
N SER A 325 55.41 -17.32 -0.38
CA SER A 325 56.80 -17.40 0.01
C SER A 325 57.31 -18.72 -0.55
N ILE A 326 58.16 -18.62 -1.57
CA ILE A 326 58.88 -19.76 -2.13
C ILE A 326 59.65 -20.36 -0.96
N LYS A 327 59.27 -21.56 -0.53
CA LYS A 327 60.08 -22.34 0.41
C LYS A 327 61.33 -22.75 -0.36
N ILE A 328 62.46 -22.19 0.05
CA ILE A 328 63.80 -22.65 -0.31
C ILE A 328 64.07 -23.93 0.47
#